data_AF-A0A833TD88-F1
#
_entry.id   AF-A0A833TD88-F1
#
_cell.length_a   1.000
_cell.length_b   1.000
_cell.length_c   1.000
_cell.angle_alpha   90.00
_cell.angle_beta   90.00
_cell.angle_gamma   90.00
#
_symmetry.space_group_name_H-M   'P 1'
#
loop_
_entity.id
_entity.type
_entity.pdbx_description
1 polymer ?
#
loop_
_entity_poly.entity_id
_entity_poly.type
_entity_poly.pdbx_seq_one_letter_code
_entity_poly.pdbx_strand_id
1 'polypeptide(L)'
;MEVRALRDIEEGEEITLSYIDIDKERSERQKELRDTKHFDCQCERCSTPLSESVDRVLDGFRCPRCSVKASEEENYLLAQVEDKLVCPDCQLDVSVAAVASTVFTARTKVAKAKQSLNQFKYADVVTQLTDLTKGVEVHGQIIHFHCSHGIAISVARLLSDAYIKLGNVVQAYELRKQLLKALLLVSWRNHLPLALAHFDNAEALRRMLLHPTTPLLENLDRDELQQEMRASYQAFSDICAVCLGKPHPLRHRALAALKF
;
A
#
# COMPACT_ATOMS: atom_id res chain seq x y z
N MET A 1 19.77 -17.70 11.60
CA MET A 1 18.72 -16.72 11.96
C MET A 1 19.43 -15.52 12.56
N GLU A 2 19.15 -14.33 12.06
CA GLU A 2 19.76 -13.08 12.54
C GLU A 2 18.66 -12.15 13.02
N VAL A 3 18.90 -11.41 14.11
CA VAL A 3 18.01 -10.36 14.63
C VAL A 3 18.80 -9.06 14.61
N ARG A 4 18.20 -8.00 14.04
CA ARG A 4 18.82 -6.68 13.87
C ARG A 4 17.92 -5.62 14.47
N ALA A 5 18.52 -4.66 15.17
CA ALA A 5 17.80 -3.49 15.64
C ALA A 5 17.39 -2.62 14.44
N LEU A 6 16.12 -2.19 14.42
CA LEU A 6 15.57 -1.31 13.37
C LEU A 6 15.58 0.18 13.76
N ARG A 7 15.92 0.44 15.02
CA ARG A 7 16.10 1.74 15.68
C ARG A 7 17.08 1.59 16.83
N ASP A 8 17.47 2.70 17.44
CA ASP A 8 18.21 2.69 18.69
C ASP A 8 17.35 2.10 19.82
N ILE A 9 17.98 1.39 20.74
CA ILE A 9 17.35 0.69 21.88
C ILE A 9 18.13 1.07 23.14
N GLU A 10 17.44 1.61 24.15
CA GLU A 10 18.05 2.04 25.40
C GLU A 10 18.28 0.86 26.36
N GLU A 11 19.21 1.00 27.31
CA GLU A 11 19.44 -0.02 28.34
C GLU A 11 18.18 -0.21 29.19
N GLY A 12 17.75 -1.47 29.33
CA GLY A 12 16.51 -1.82 30.06
C GLY A 12 15.24 -1.77 29.21
N GLU A 13 15.31 -1.33 27.95
CA GLU A 13 14.17 -1.33 27.04
C GLU A 13 13.84 -2.75 26.54
N GLU A 14 12.54 -3.05 26.42
CA GLU A 14 12.07 -4.32 25.86
C GLU A 14 12.39 -4.42 24.35
N ILE A 15 13.04 -5.52 23.95
CA ILE A 15 13.29 -5.82 22.55
C ILE A 15 12.03 -6.45 21.95
N THR A 16 11.42 -5.75 20.99
CA THR A 16 10.19 -6.18 20.32
C THR A 16 10.42 -6.55 18.86
N LEU A 17 9.56 -7.43 18.33
CA LEU A 17 9.48 -7.77 16.91
C LEU A 17 8.01 -7.88 16.49
N SER A 18 7.73 -7.77 15.19
CA SER A 18 6.38 -7.97 14.68
C SER A 18 6.12 -9.43 14.35
N TYR A 19 5.01 -9.99 14.85
CA TYR A 19 4.55 -11.33 14.48
C TYR A 19 3.78 -11.38 13.14
N ILE A 20 3.33 -10.22 12.68
CA ILE A 20 2.42 -10.08 11.54
C ILE A 20 2.81 -8.87 10.69
N ASP A 21 2.22 -8.75 9.50
CA ASP A 21 2.39 -7.58 8.66
C ASP A 21 1.70 -6.34 9.27
N ILE A 22 2.36 -5.18 9.19
CA ILE A 22 1.90 -3.91 9.80
C ILE A 22 1.13 -3.00 8.84
N ASP A 23 1.07 -3.35 7.55
CA ASP A 23 0.33 -2.63 6.50
C ASP A 23 -1.15 -3.06 6.40
N LYS A 24 -1.61 -3.92 7.32
CA LYS A 24 -3.02 -4.33 7.51
C LYS A 24 -3.77 -3.40 8.45
N GLU A 25 -5.09 -3.36 8.33
CA GLU A 25 -5.99 -2.56 9.18
C GLU A 25 -5.88 -2.97 10.66
N ARG A 26 -6.11 -2.02 11.59
CA ARG A 26 -5.96 -2.27 13.05
C ARG A 26 -6.77 -3.48 13.53
N SER A 27 -8.03 -3.57 13.10
CA SER A 27 -8.93 -4.66 13.47
C SER A 27 -8.46 -6.02 12.93
N GLU A 28 -7.92 -6.05 11.71
CA GLU A 28 -7.35 -7.26 11.11
C GLU A 28 -6.10 -7.70 11.88
N ARG A 29 -5.19 -6.78 12.20
CA ARG A 29 -3.98 -7.07 13.00
C ARG A 29 -4.34 -7.64 14.37
N GLN A 30 -5.26 -7.01 15.09
CA GLN A 30 -5.69 -7.48 16.40
C GLN A 30 -6.40 -8.84 16.33
N LYS A 31 -7.23 -9.06 15.31
CA LYS A 31 -7.88 -10.36 15.08
C LYS A 31 -6.84 -11.45 14.83
N GLU A 32 -5.87 -11.22 13.94
CA GLU A 32 -4.83 -12.20 13.63
C GLU A 32 -3.99 -12.55 14.87
N LEU A 33 -3.64 -11.56 15.70
CA LEU A 33 -2.90 -11.79 16.94
C LEU A 33 -3.73 -12.57 17.98
N ARG A 34 -5.03 -12.26 18.15
CA ARG A 34 -5.92 -13.07 19.00
C ARG A 34 -6.02 -14.51 18.52
N ASP A 35 -6.21 -14.70 17.22
CA ASP A 35 -6.42 -16.03 16.63
C ASP A 35 -5.15 -16.89 16.65
N THR A 36 -3.97 -16.27 16.43
CA THR A 36 -2.70 -17.01 16.24
C THR A 36 -1.74 -16.94 17.43
N LYS A 37 -1.87 -15.93 18.29
CA LYS A 37 -0.98 -15.67 19.44
C LYS A 37 -1.75 -15.53 20.76
N HIS A 38 -3.08 -15.54 20.74
CA HIS A 38 -3.94 -15.54 21.92
C HIS A 38 -3.77 -14.34 22.86
N PHE A 39 -3.52 -13.14 22.30
CA PHE A 39 -3.49 -11.89 23.06
C PHE A 39 -4.08 -10.72 22.28
N ASP A 40 -4.51 -9.69 23.02
CA ASP A 40 -4.90 -8.39 22.47
C ASP A 40 -3.70 -7.44 22.47
N CYS A 41 -3.33 -6.94 21.30
CA CYS A 41 -2.18 -6.06 21.16
C CYS A 41 -2.41 -4.69 21.80
N GLN A 42 -1.52 -4.31 22.72
CA GLN A 42 -1.52 -3.03 23.43
C GLN A 42 -0.30 -2.17 23.09
N CYS A 43 0.38 -2.44 21.96
CA CYS A 43 1.48 -1.59 21.51
C CYS A 43 1.01 -0.15 21.30
N GLU A 44 1.93 0.82 21.32
CA GLU A 44 1.63 2.25 21.16
C GLU A 44 0.63 2.50 20.02
N ARG A 45 0.90 1.99 18.81
CA ARG A 45 0.02 2.14 17.65
C ARG A 45 -1.39 1.58 17.85
N CYS A 46 -1.57 0.48 18.58
CA CYS A 46 -2.90 -0.09 18.85
C CYS A 46 -3.62 0.64 20.00
N SER A 47 -2.87 1.19 20.95
CA SER A 47 -3.38 1.90 22.13
C SER A 47 -3.70 3.37 21.84
N THR A 48 -3.05 4.00 20.85
CA THR A 48 -3.38 5.37 20.40
C THR A 48 -4.82 5.44 19.87
N PRO A 49 -5.61 6.46 20.24
CA PRO A 49 -6.93 6.70 19.67
C PRO A 49 -6.90 6.68 18.13
N LEU A 50 -7.91 6.10 17.49
CA LEU A 50 -7.90 5.95 16.03
C LEU A 50 -7.76 7.31 15.32
N SER A 51 -8.39 8.36 15.84
CA SER A 51 -8.29 9.74 15.34
C SER A 51 -6.85 10.27 15.27
N GLU A 52 -5.97 9.83 16.16
CA GLU A 52 -4.58 10.27 16.25
C GLU A 52 -3.61 9.27 15.63
N SER A 53 -4.06 8.04 15.38
CA SER A 53 -3.25 6.99 14.77
C SER A 53 -3.24 7.11 13.25
N VAL A 54 -2.12 6.71 12.65
CA VAL A 54 -2.00 6.48 11.20
C VAL A 54 -2.98 5.41 10.70
N ASP A 55 -3.50 4.55 11.59
CA ASP A 55 -4.47 3.53 11.21
C ASP A 55 -5.77 4.09 10.64
N ARG A 56 -6.14 5.36 10.93
CA ARG A 56 -7.35 6.00 10.38
C ARG A 56 -7.39 6.05 8.85
N VAL A 57 -6.23 5.92 8.19
CA VAL A 57 -6.14 5.89 6.74
C VAL A 57 -6.07 4.48 6.16
N LEU A 58 -5.88 3.45 7.00
CA LEU A 58 -5.85 2.04 6.57
C LEU A 58 -7.24 1.46 6.37
N ASP A 59 -8.25 1.95 7.09
CA ASP A 59 -9.67 1.69 6.90
C ASP A 59 -10.41 2.93 6.37
N GLY A 60 -9.65 3.93 5.91
CA GLY A 60 -10.11 5.26 5.57
C GLY A 60 -10.81 5.34 4.20
N PHE A 61 -11.96 6.01 4.18
CA PHE A 61 -12.71 6.34 2.96
C PHE A 61 -12.66 7.83 2.68
N ARG A 62 -12.60 8.21 1.41
CA ARG A 62 -12.64 9.60 0.98
C ARG A 62 -14.01 9.98 0.44
N CYS A 63 -14.41 11.23 0.69
CA CYS A 63 -15.69 11.77 0.23
C CYS A 63 -15.74 11.86 -1.31
N PRO A 64 -16.72 11.25 -1.99
CA PRO A 64 -16.85 11.34 -3.44
C PRO A 64 -17.24 12.71 -4.00
N ARG A 65 -17.82 13.59 -3.19
CA ARG A 65 -18.17 14.95 -3.64
C ARG A 65 -16.98 15.90 -3.59
N CYS A 66 -16.13 15.77 -2.57
CA CYS A 66 -15.01 16.68 -2.32
C CYS A 66 -13.72 16.19 -3.01
N SER A 67 -13.50 14.88 -3.09
CA SER A 67 -12.24 14.32 -3.61
C SER A 67 -12.01 14.62 -5.09
N VAL A 68 -13.07 14.85 -5.87
CA VAL A 68 -12.97 15.22 -7.29
C VAL A 68 -12.37 16.62 -7.48
N LYS A 69 -12.37 17.46 -6.44
CA LYS A 69 -11.90 18.85 -6.49
C LYS A 69 -10.46 19.04 -6.03
N ALA A 70 -9.81 18.02 -5.46
CA ALA A 70 -8.47 18.16 -4.90
C ALA A 70 -7.37 17.67 -5.84
N SER A 71 -6.31 18.47 -5.95
CA SER A 71 -5.01 18.11 -6.52
C SER A 71 -4.18 17.22 -5.58
N GLU A 72 -4.53 17.15 -4.30
CA GLU A 72 -3.79 16.42 -3.27
C GLU A 72 -4.64 15.30 -2.65
N GLU A 73 -4.02 14.13 -2.49
CA GLU A 73 -4.69 12.89 -2.03
C GLU A 73 -5.03 12.87 -0.54
N GLU A 74 -4.54 13.83 0.25
CA GLU A 74 -4.63 13.81 1.72
C GLU A 74 -5.93 14.42 2.28
N ASN A 75 -6.76 15.04 1.45
CA ASN A 75 -7.95 15.74 1.91
C ASN A 75 -9.25 14.94 1.67
N TYR A 76 -10.18 15.12 2.62
CA TYR A 76 -11.57 14.64 2.65
C TYR A 76 -11.82 13.21 3.13
N LEU A 77 -11.08 12.77 4.15
CA LEU A 77 -11.39 11.53 4.88
C LEU A 77 -12.78 11.63 5.53
N LEU A 78 -13.60 10.59 5.38
CA LEU A 78 -14.87 10.47 6.07
C LEU A 78 -14.62 10.12 7.54
N ALA A 79 -15.23 10.87 8.45
CA ALA A 79 -15.17 10.60 9.88
C ALA A 79 -16.31 9.68 10.28
N GLN A 80 -16.04 8.70 11.14
CA GLN A 80 -17.12 7.90 11.72
C GLN A 80 -17.81 8.70 12.84
N VAL A 81 -19.11 8.91 12.69
CA VAL A 81 -20.00 9.48 13.69
C VAL A 81 -21.15 8.51 13.87
N GLU A 82 -21.20 7.87 15.05
CA GLU A 82 -22.16 6.81 15.36
C GLU A 82 -22.14 5.67 14.32
N ASP A 83 -23.25 5.46 13.60
CA ASP A 83 -23.44 4.45 12.57
C ASP A 83 -23.23 4.97 11.14
N LYS A 84 -22.66 6.17 11.00
CA LYS A 84 -22.44 6.85 9.72
C LYS A 84 -20.98 7.26 9.52
N LEU A 85 -20.55 7.24 8.26
CA LEU A 85 -19.36 7.91 7.77
C LEU A 85 -19.77 9.27 7.21
N VAL A 86 -19.28 10.35 7.81
CA VAL A 86 -19.67 11.72 7.51
C VAL A 86 -18.49 12.51 6.95
N CYS A 87 -18.72 13.23 5.86
CA CYS A 87 -17.76 14.19 5.32
C CYS A 87 -17.82 15.49 6.15
N PRO A 88 -16.69 15.93 6.75
CA PRO A 88 -16.66 17.17 7.53
C PRO A 88 -17.04 18.43 6.72
N ASP A 89 -16.76 18.42 5.41
CA ASP A 89 -16.89 19.63 4.57
C ASP A 89 -18.28 19.79 3.94
N CYS A 90 -18.83 18.71 3.37
CA CYS A 90 -20.10 18.77 2.64
C CYS A 90 -21.25 18.02 3.32
N GLN A 91 -21.01 17.47 4.51
CA GLN A 91 -22.01 16.74 5.32
C GLN A 91 -22.66 15.56 4.59
N LEU A 92 -22.03 15.06 3.52
CA LEU A 92 -22.38 13.76 2.96
C LEU A 92 -22.27 12.73 4.08
N ASP A 93 -23.32 11.95 4.28
CA ASP A 93 -23.28 10.79 5.16
C ASP A 93 -23.52 9.49 4.37
N VAL A 94 -22.94 8.40 4.87
CA VAL A 94 -23.13 7.05 4.35
C VAL A 94 -23.17 6.09 5.53
N SER A 95 -24.10 5.14 5.53
CA SER A 95 -24.18 4.13 6.59
C SER A 95 -22.91 3.28 6.66
N VAL A 96 -22.36 3.13 7.87
CA VAL A 96 -21.23 2.23 8.16
C VAL A 96 -21.59 0.78 7.80
N ALA A 97 -22.81 0.33 8.08
CA ALA A 97 -23.25 -1.02 7.76
C ALA A 97 -23.28 -1.27 6.24
N ALA A 98 -23.77 -0.30 5.47
CA ALA A 98 -23.78 -0.39 4.01
C ALA A 98 -22.34 -0.48 3.46
N VAL A 99 -21.44 0.38 3.93
CA VAL A 99 -20.01 0.32 3.55
C VAL A 99 -19.39 -1.00 3.95
N ALA A 100 -19.60 -1.48 5.19
CA ALA A 100 -19.04 -2.73 5.68
C ALA A 100 -19.41 -3.94 4.83
N SER A 101 -20.67 -4.01 4.34
CA SER A 101 -21.12 -5.10 3.45
C SER A 101 -20.37 -5.11 2.10
N THR A 102 -20.12 -3.94 1.54
CA THR A 102 -19.41 -3.78 0.26
C THR A 102 -17.91 -4.04 0.42
N VAL A 103 -17.33 -3.61 1.55
CA VAL A 103 -15.95 -3.91 1.97
C VAL A 103 -15.74 -5.41 2.12
N PHE A 104 -16.67 -6.13 2.74
CA PHE A 104 -16.61 -7.59 2.84
C PHE A 104 -16.55 -8.24 1.45
N THR A 105 -17.42 -7.82 0.54
CA THR A 105 -17.44 -8.30 -0.86
C THR A 105 -16.12 -7.98 -1.58
N ALA A 106 -15.58 -6.78 -1.37
CA ALA A 106 -14.29 -6.37 -1.94
C ALA A 106 -13.13 -7.24 -1.40
N ARG A 107 -13.10 -7.57 -0.10
CA ARG A 107 -12.11 -8.51 0.47
C ARG A 107 -12.22 -9.90 -0.16
N THR A 108 -13.43 -10.40 -0.40
CA THR A 108 -13.62 -11.68 -1.10
C THR A 108 -13.09 -11.64 -2.53
N LYS A 109 -13.32 -10.54 -3.26
CA LYS A 109 -12.74 -10.34 -4.61
C LYS A 109 -11.21 -10.32 -4.58
N VAL A 110 -10.60 -9.61 -3.62
CA VAL A 110 -9.14 -9.57 -3.41
C VAL A 110 -8.58 -10.97 -3.14
N ALA A 111 -9.22 -11.75 -2.26
CA ALA A 111 -8.80 -13.12 -1.96
C ALA A 111 -8.86 -14.03 -3.20
N LYS A 112 -9.93 -13.92 -4.00
CA LYS A 112 -10.07 -14.65 -5.27
C LYS A 112 -9.00 -14.23 -6.29
N ALA A 113 -8.72 -12.93 -6.40
CA ALA A 113 -7.70 -12.41 -7.31
C ALA A 113 -6.30 -12.89 -6.92
N LYS A 114 -5.99 -12.94 -5.62
CA LYS A 114 -4.75 -13.55 -5.12
C LYS A 114 -4.63 -15.02 -5.54
N GLN A 115 -5.72 -15.79 -5.48
CA GLN A 115 -5.74 -17.16 -5.98
C GLN A 115 -5.51 -17.24 -7.50
N SER A 116 -6.17 -16.40 -8.29
CA SER A 116 -5.97 -16.30 -9.74
C SER A 116 -4.51 -15.95 -10.10
N LEU A 117 -3.90 -15.02 -9.37
CA LEU A 117 -2.49 -14.64 -9.55
C LEU A 117 -1.55 -15.83 -9.31
N ASN A 118 -1.77 -16.58 -8.22
CA ASN A 118 -1.00 -17.79 -7.90
C ASN A 118 -1.17 -18.91 -8.93
N GLN A 119 -2.27 -18.90 -9.68
CA GLN A 119 -2.54 -19.81 -10.81
C GLN A 119 -2.05 -19.24 -12.16
N PHE A 120 -1.31 -18.13 -12.15
CA PHE A 120 -0.81 -17.42 -13.34
C PHE A 120 -1.91 -16.90 -14.29
N LYS A 121 -3.14 -16.73 -13.79
CA LYS A 121 -4.29 -16.21 -14.55
C LYS A 121 -4.35 -14.68 -14.46
N TYR A 122 -3.37 -14.00 -15.05
CA TYR A 122 -3.19 -12.56 -14.88
C TYR A 122 -4.35 -11.72 -15.44
N ALA A 123 -4.93 -12.12 -16.58
CA ALA A 123 -6.10 -11.44 -17.15
C ALA A 123 -7.32 -11.50 -16.22
N ASP A 124 -7.52 -12.63 -15.51
CA ASP A 124 -8.59 -12.77 -14.53
C ASP A 124 -8.39 -11.83 -13.35
N VAL A 125 -7.15 -11.63 -12.89
CA VAL A 125 -6.83 -10.67 -11.82
C VAL A 125 -7.27 -9.26 -12.21
N VAL A 126 -6.97 -8.84 -13.44
CA VAL A 126 -7.36 -7.54 -13.97
C VAL A 126 -8.89 -7.41 -13.99
N THR A 127 -9.59 -8.39 -14.57
CA THR A 127 -11.06 -8.39 -14.63
C THR A 127 -11.71 -8.36 -13.24
N GLN A 128 -11.11 -9.02 -12.25
CA GLN A 128 -11.67 -9.10 -10.90
C GLN A 128 -11.49 -7.82 -10.09
N LEU A 129 -10.43 -7.04 -10.33
CA LEU A 129 -10.01 -5.95 -9.46
C LEU A 129 -10.09 -4.55 -10.07
N THR A 130 -10.23 -4.40 -11.40
CA THR A 130 -10.22 -3.08 -12.05
C THR A 130 -11.26 -2.13 -11.47
N ASP A 131 -12.46 -2.61 -11.18
CA ASP A 131 -13.55 -1.80 -10.61
C ASP A 131 -13.30 -1.36 -9.16
N LEU A 132 -12.41 -2.06 -8.44
CA LEU A 132 -12.06 -1.74 -7.05
C LEU A 132 -10.95 -0.70 -6.92
N THR A 133 -10.29 -0.32 -8.02
CA THR A 133 -9.19 0.65 -7.98
C THR A 133 -9.60 2.00 -7.39
N LYS A 134 -10.86 2.39 -7.57
CA LYS A 134 -11.38 3.70 -7.15
C LYS A 134 -12.11 3.67 -5.81
N GLY A 135 -12.60 2.54 -5.33
CA GLY A 135 -13.48 2.50 -4.16
C GLY A 135 -14.45 1.32 -4.13
N VAL A 136 -15.51 1.46 -3.32
CA VAL A 136 -16.65 0.55 -3.25
C VAL A 136 -17.94 1.28 -3.62
N GLU A 137 -18.84 0.61 -4.32
CA GLU A 137 -20.14 1.19 -4.68
C GLU A 137 -21.17 0.97 -3.57
N VAL A 138 -21.77 2.05 -3.08
CA VAL A 138 -22.85 2.04 -2.09
C VAL A 138 -24.02 2.84 -2.64
N HIS A 139 -25.16 2.17 -2.85
CA HIS A 139 -26.39 2.77 -3.41
C HIS A 139 -26.17 3.58 -4.71
N GLY A 140 -25.35 3.07 -5.63
CA GLY A 140 -25.04 3.73 -6.91
C GLY A 140 -24.01 4.87 -6.82
N GLN A 141 -23.39 5.07 -5.64
CA GLN A 141 -22.32 6.06 -5.45
C GLN A 141 -21.01 5.34 -5.09
N ILE A 142 -19.93 5.65 -5.80
CA ILE A 142 -18.60 5.12 -5.46
C ILE A 142 -18.08 5.88 -4.25
N ILE A 143 -17.86 5.18 -3.14
CA ILE A 143 -17.15 5.69 -1.97
C ILE A 143 -15.67 5.36 -2.15
N HIS A 144 -14.85 6.40 -2.27
CA HIS A 144 -13.44 6.22 -2.62
C HIS A 144 -12.62 5.68 -1.47
N PHE A 145 -11.63 4.85 -1.76
CA PHE A 145 -10.61 4.49 -0.77
C PHE A 145 -9.65 5.66 -0.56
N HIS A 146 -9.13 5.81 0.66
CA HIS A 146 -7.83 6.44 0.82
C HIS A 146 -6.75 5.59 0.12
N CYS A 147 -5.69 6.20 -0.43
CA CYS A 147 -4.67 5.44 -1.17
C CYS A 147 -3.98 4.39 -0.31
N SER A 148 -3.88 4.63 1.00
CA SER A 148 -3.38 3.69 2.01
C SER A 148 -4.43 2.73 2.58
N HIS A 149 -5.68 2.72 2.13
CA HIS A 149 -6.65 1.73 2.62
C HIS A 149 -6.12 0.31 2.33
N GLY A 150 -6.26 -0.64 3.26
CA GLY A 150 -5.73 -2.01 3.14
C GLY A 150 -6.16 -2.74 1.86
N ILE A 151 -7.45 -2.62 1.48
CA ILE A 151 -7.96 -3.08 0.18
C ILE A 151 -7.28 -2.38 -1.00
N ALA A 152 -7.12 -1.04 -0.98
CA ALA A 152 -6.46 -0.31 -2.06
C ALA A 152 -4.99 -0.73 -2.23
N ILE A 153 -4.25 -0.89 -1.12
CA ILE A 153 -2.88 -1.44 -1.10
C ILE A 153 -2.86 -2.83 -1.74
N SER A 154 -3.78 -3.71 -1.33
CA SER A 154 -3.87 -5.08 -1.85
C SER A 154 -4.21 -5.12 -3.34
N VAL A 155 -5.14 -4.27 -3.79
CA VAL A 155 -5.54 -4.13 -5.19
C VAL A 155 -4.37 -3.63 -6.02
N ALA A 156 -3.69 -2.57 -5.60
CA ALA A 156 -2.54 -2.01 -6.31
C ALA A 156 -1.41 -3.03 -6.45
N ARG A 157 -1.10 -3.77 -5.38
CA ARG A 157 -0.10 -4.84 -5.38
C ARG A 157 -0.44 -5.93 -6.41
N LEU A 158 -1.63 -6.53 -6.30
CA LEU A 158 -2.05 -7.64 -7.18
C LEU A 158 -2.21 -7.22 -8.64
N LEU A 159 -2.83 -6.06 -8.90
CA LEU A 159 -3.01 -5.55 -10.26
C LEU A 159 -1.68 -5.18 -10.91
N SER A 160 -0.78 -4.51 -10.19
CA SER A 160 0.53 -4.13 -10.76
C SER A 160 1.35 -5.37 -11.15
N ASP A 161 1.33 -6.42 -10.33
CA ASP A 161 2.00 -7.67 -10.65
C ASP A 161 1.39 -8.35 -11.89
N ALA A 162 0.06 -8.38 -12.00
CA ALA A 162 -0.61 -8.90 -13.18
C ALA A 162 -0.28 -8.09 -14.44
N TYR A 163 -0.27 -6.75 -14.36
CA TYR A 163 0.07 -5.89 -15.48
C TYR A 163 1.52 -6.05 -15.93
N ILE A 164 2.48 -6.20 -15.01
CA ILE A 164 3.87 -6.52 -15.36
C ILE A 164 3.94 -7.82 -16.18
N LYS A 165 3.16 -8.85 -15.80
CA LYS A 165 3.15 -10.14 -16.50
C LYS A 165 2.46 -10.10 -17.85
N LEU A 166 1.51 -9.18 -18.03
CA LEU A 166 0.82 -8.93 -19.30
C LEU A 166 1.56 -7.95 -20.22
N GLY A 167 2.67 -7.36 -19.77
CA GLY A 167 3.43 -6.37 -20.54
C GLY A 167 2.88 -4.94 -20.46
N ASN A 168 1.88 -4.69 -19.62
CA ASN A 168 1.27 -3.38 -19.40
C ASN A 168 2.07 -2.56 -18.37
N VAL A 169 3.31 -2.21 -18.73
CA VAL A 169 4.30 -1.66 -17.78
C VAL A 169 3.89 -0.29 -17.23
N VAL A 170 3.28 0.57 -18.05
CA VAL A 170 2.86 1.92 -17.62
C VAL A 170 1.79 1.83 -16.54
N GLN A 171 0.75 1.01 -16.75
CA GLN A 171 -0.29 0.80 -15.74
C GLN A 171 0.28 0.19 -14.45
N ALA A 172 1.26 -0.71 -14.57
CA ALA A 172 1.93 -1.28 -13.41
C ALA A 172 2.72 -0.23 -12.63
N TYR A 173 3.42 0.69 -13.32
CA TYR A 173 4.16 1.77 -12.69
C TYR A 173 3.24 2.71 -11.90
N GLU A 174 2.12 3.16 -12.48
CA GLU A 174 1.18 4.05 -11.78
C GLU A 174 0.68 3.42 -10.46
N LEU A 175 0.33 2.13 -10.49
CA LEU A 175 -0.09 1.40 -9.29
C LEU A 175 1.05 1.19 -8.30
N ARG A 176 2.28 0.95 -8.76
CA ARG A 176 3.47 0.81 -7.89
C ARG A 176 3.85 2.13 -7.23
N LYS A 177 3.69 3.24 -7.94
CA LYS A 177 3.85 4.59 -7.39
C LYS A 177 2.81 4.90 -6.32
N GLN A 178 1.54 4.58 -6.57
CA GLN A 178 0.48 4.69 -5.57
C GLN A 178 0.75 3.80 -4.34
N LEU A 179 1.17 2.54 -4.56
CA LEU A 179 1.52 1.60 -3.47
C LEU A 179 2.70 2.13 -2.64
N LEU A 180 3.74 2.65 -3.28
CA LEU A 180 4.90 3.21 -2.59
C LEU A 180 4.49 4.41 -1.73
N LYS A 181 3.70 5.33 -2.29
CA LYS A 181 3.15 6.48 -1.55
C LYS A 181 2.33 6.02 -0.33
N ALA A 182 1.47 5.02 -0.51
CA ALA A 182 0.66 4.47 0.55
C ALA A 182 1.51 3.88 1.68
N LEU A 183 2.54 3.10 1.36
CA LEU A 183 3.41 2.44 2.33
C LEU A 183 4.35 3.42 3.05
N LEU A 184 4.81 4.48 2.37
CA LEU A 184 5.58 5.55 2.99
C LEU A 184 4.80 6.25 4.12
N LEU A 185 3.47 6.31 3.99
CA LEU A 185 2.60 6.90 5.01
C LEU A 185 2.38 5.97 6.21
N VAL A 186 2.17 4.65 5.98
CA VAL A 186 1.64 3.74 7.01
C VAL A 186 2.62 2.71 7.57
N SER A 187 3.79 2.54 6.95
CA SER A 187 4.82 1.59 7.37
C SER A 187 5.88 2.24 8.26
N TRP A 188 6.62 1.42 9.01
CA TRP A 188 7.85 1.87 9.65
C TRP A 188 8.91 2.22 8.60
N ARG A 189 9.80 3.16 8.96
CA ARG A 189 10.91 3.60 8.11
C ARG A 189 11.78 2.44 7.62
N ASN A 190 12.10 1.50 8.50
CA ASN A 190 12.89 0.31 8.20
C ASN A 190 11.98 -0.92 8.16
N HIS A 191 11.27 -1.11 7.04
CA HIS A 191 10.29 -2.18 6.85
C HIS A 191 10.53 -2.88 5.51
N LEU A 192 10.69 -4.21 5.52
CA LEU A 192 11.03 -4.96 4.29
C LEU A 192 9.99 -4.82 3.16
N PRO A 193 8.67 -4.86 3.43
CA PRO A 193 7.65 -4.54 2.42
C PRO A 193 7.79 -3.14 1.80
N LEU A 194 8.21 -2.12 2.57
CA LEU A 194 8.50 -0.79 2.03
C LEU A 194 9.73 -0.82 1.10
N ALA A 195 10.78 -1.55 1.51
CA ALA A 195 11.95 -1.76 0.67
C ALA A 195 11.57 -2.43 -0.67
N LEU A 196 10.73 -3.48 -0.63
CA LEU A 196 10.25 -4.16 -1.83
C LEU A 196 9.41 -3.24 -2.72
N ALA A 197 8.56 -2.39 -2.14
CA ALA A 197 7.81 -1.41 -2.92
C ALA A 197 8.72 -0.41 -3.67
N HIS A 198 9.79 0.06 -3.02
CA HIS A 198 10.83 0.85 -3.70
C HIS A 198 11.49 0.08 -4.84
N PHE A 199 11.89 -1.17 -4.60
CA PHE A 199 12.50 -2.02 -5.63
C PHE A 199 11.55 -2.24 -6.81
N ASP A 200 10.29 -2.54 -6.54
CA ASP A 200 9.28 -2.77 -7.57
C ASP A 200 8.98 -1.51 -8.39
N ASN A 201 8.91 -0.34 -7.75
CA ASN A 201 8.77 0.93 -8.46
C ASN A 201 9.96 1.16 -9.40
N ALA A 202 11.18 0.96 -8.91
CA ALA A 202 12.40 1.11 -9.70
C ALA A 202 12.46 0.15 -10.89
N GLU A 203 12.06 -1.11 -10.72
CA GLU A 203 12.04 -2.09 -11.81
C GLU A 203 10.98 -1.77 -12.88
N ALA A 204 9.83 -1.21 -12.48
CA ALA A 204 8.82 -0.75 -13.45
C ALA A 204 9.35 0.42 -14.29
N LEU A 205 9.95 1.43 -13.62
CA LEU A 205 10.61 2.56 -14.28
C LEU A 205 11.74 2.10 -15.22
N ARG A 206 12.61 1.19 -14.75
CA ARG A 206 13.69 0.63 -15.57
C ARG A 206 13.18 -0.01 -16.85
N ARG A 207 12.09 -0.78 -16.77
CA ARG A 207 11.47 -1.40 -17.95
C ARG A 207 10.90 -0.34 -18.91
N MET A 208 10.27 0.70 -18.40
CA MET A 208 9.77 1.82 -19.23
C MET A 208 10.93 2.55 -19.94
N LEU A 209 12.04 2.79 -19.24
CA LEU A 209 13.18 3.55 -19.77
C LEU A 209 14.02 2.75 -20.78
N LEU A 210 14.18 1.43 -20.57
CA LEU A 210 14.95 0.54 -21.46
C LEU A 210 14.29 0.27 -22.81
N HIS A 211 12.97 0.42 -22.92
CA HIS A 211 12.22 0.13 -24.13
C HIS A 211 11.75 1.45 -24.77
N PRO A 212 12.45 1.98 -25.79
CA PRO A 212 12.16 3.30 -26.38
C PRO A 212 10.75 3.42 -26.99
N THR A 213 10.14 2.28 -27.31
CA THR A 213 8.80 2.17 -27.89
C THR A 213 7.68 2.09 -26.84
N THR A 214 8.00 2.06 -25.55
CA THR A 214 6.98 2.16 -24.50
C THR A 214 6.39 3.56 -24.55
N PRO A 215 5.07 3.71 -24.81
CA PRO A 215 4.46 5.03 -24.79
C PRO A 215 4.56 5.58 -23.38
N LEU A 216 5.42 6.58 -23.19
CA LEU A 216 5.41 7.37 -21.96
C LEU A 216 4.16 8.26 -22.00
N LEU A 217 3.55 8.50 -20.84
CA LEU A 217 2.50 9.52 -20.74
C LEU A 217 3.07 10.86 -21.20
N GLU A 218 2.27 11.66 -21.91
CA GLU A 218 2.70 12.91 -22.57
C GLU A 218 3.36 13.93 -21.62
N ASN A 219 3.16 13.78 -20.31
CA ASN A 219 3.65 14.68 -19.26
C ASN A 219 4.84 14.13 -18.45
N LEU A 220 5.42 12.98 -18.82
CA LEU A 220 6.53 12.39 -18.05
C LEU A 220 7.88 12.70 -18.71
N ASP A 221 8.73 13.44 -18.00
CA ASP A 221 10.11 13.68 -18.40
C ASP A 221 10.97 12.44 -18.13
N ARG A 222 11.74 12.00 -19.13
CA ARG A 222 12.65 10.85 -19.02
C ARG A 222 13.72 11.05 -17.95
N ASP A 223 14.22 12.28 -17.79
CA ASP A 223 15.25 12.58 -16.81
C ASP A 223 14.69 12.49 -15.38
N GLU A 224 13.48 13.01 -15.17
CA GLU A 224 12.74 12.86 -13.90
C GLU A 224 12.47 11.38 -13.56
N LEU A 225 12.02 10.60 -14.54
CA LEU A 225 11.79 9.15 -14.35
C LEU A 225 13.09 8.40 -14.01
N GLN A 226 14.22 8.78 -14.62
CA GLN A 226 15.52 8.20 -14.31
C GLN A 226 15.98 8.58 -12.90
N GLN A 227 15.73 9.82 -12.47
CA GLN A 227 16.01 10.26 -11.11
C GLN A 227 15.15 9.52 -10.08
N GLU A 228 13.84 9.36 -10.34
CA GLU A 228 12.91 8.60 -9.49
C GLU A 228 13.35 7.14 -9.35
N MET A 229 13.77 6.51 -10.46
CA MET A 229 14.26 5.13 -10.49
C MET A 229 15.49 4.97 -9.59
N ARG A 230 16.48 5.88 -9.74
CA ARG A 230 17.70 5.85 -8.92
C ARG A 230 17.41 6.08 -7.45
N ALA A 231 16.57 7.06 -7.13
CA ALA A 231 16.15 7.33 -5.75
C ALA A 231 15.47 6.09 -5.12
N SER A 232 14.62 5.39 -5.89
CA SER A 232 13.94 4.18 -5.42
C SER A 232 14.92 3.02 -5.17
N TYR A 233 15.88 2.75 -6.07
CA TYR A 233 16.91 1.74 -5.80
C TYR A 233 17.79 2.09 -4.59
N GLN A 234 18.12 3.37 -4.40
CA GLN A 234 18.89 3.84 -3.25
C GLN A 234 18.12 3.59 -1.94
N ALA A 235 16.84 3.98 -1.87
CA ALA A 235 16.00 3.75 -0.70
C ALA A 235 15.84 2.24 -0.38
N PHE A 236 15.67 1.38 -1.39
CA PHE A 236 15.67 -0.06 -1.20
C PHE A 236 16.99 -0.57 -0.59
N SER A 237 18.13 -0.11 -1.12
CA SER A 237 19.47 -0.46 -0.62
C SER A 237 19.66 -0.04 0.85
N ASP A 238 19.21 1.16 1.21
CA ASP A 238 19.36 1.71 2.56
C ASP A 238 18.50 0.96 3.59
N ILE A 239 17.24 0.67 3.27
CA ILE A 239 16.38 -0.13 4.15
C ILE A 239 16.94 -1.55 4.29
N CYS A 240 17.40 -2.18 3.21
CA CYS A 240 18.03 -3.50 3.29
C CYS A 240 19.32 -3.50 4.11
N ALA A 241 20.11 -2.42 4.09
CA ALA A 241 21.33 -2.32 4.89
C ALA A 241 21.02 -2.39 6.40
N VAL A 242 19.90 -1.82 6.84
CA VAL A 242 19.43 -1.88 8.23
C VAL A 242 18.80 -3.24 8.51
N CYS A 243 17.80 -3.65 7.72
CA CYS A 243 17.00 -4.85 8.00
C CYS A 243 17.77 -6.16 7.80
N LEU A 244 18.69 -6.22 6.83
CA LEU A 244 19.36 -7.46 6.39
C LEU A 244 20.90 -7.38 6.48
N GLY A 245 21.47 -6.19 6.71
CA GLY A 245 22.91 -5.97 6.74
C GLY A 245 23.53 -5.62 5.40
N LYS A 246 24.65 -4.88 5.46
CA LYS A 246 25.40 -4.41 4.28
C LYS A 246 25.85 -5.51 3.29
N PRO A 247 26.25 -6.73 3.73
CA PRO A 247 26.68 -7.80 2.82
C PRO A 247 25.53 -8.57 2.15
N HIS A 248 24.26 -8.25 2.45
CA HIS A 248 23.15 -9.08 2.00
C HIS A 248 22.99 -9.06 0.46
N PRO A 249 22.80 -10.21 -0.23
CA PRO A 249 22.71 -10.28 -1.70
C PRO A 249 21.65 -9.37 -2.33
N LEU A 250 20.50 -9.19 -1.68
CA LEU A 250 19.44 -8.29 -2.17
C LEU A 250 19.91 -6.84 -2.30
N ARG A 251 20.79 -6.38 -1.39
CA ARG A 251 21.38 -5.04 -1.46
C ARG A 251 22.34 -4.93 -2.64
N HIS A 252 23.14 -5.96 -2.89
CA HIS A 252 24.06 -5.98 -4.04
C HIS A 252 23.31 -5.91 -5.38
N ARG A 253 22.12 -6.53 -5.48
CA ARG A 253 21.25 -6.41 -6.66
C ARG A 253 20.81 -4.96 -6.91
N ALA A 254 20.46 -4.22 -5.86
CA ALA A 254 20.10 -2.80 -5.95
C ALA A 254 21.27 -1.94 -6.47
N LEU A 255 22.44 -2.12 -5.86
CA LEU A 255 23.65 -1.36 -6.21
C LEU A 255 24.12 -1.67 -7.64
N ALA A 256 23.95 -2.91 -8.11
CA ALA A 256 24.25 -3.26 -9.48
C ALA A 256 23.30 -2.55 -10.46
N ALA A 257 22.02 -2.39 -10.10
CA ALA A 257 21.04 -1.67 -10.93
C ALA A 257 21.31 -0.16 -10.98
N LEU A 258 21.85 0.44 -9.90
CA LEU A 258 22.25 1.86 -9.85
C LEU A 258 23.43 2.24 -10.76
N LYS A 259 24.20 1.25 -11.24
CA LYS A 259 25.32 1.48 -12.17
C LYS A 259 24.86 1.66 -13.62
N PHE A 260 23.57 1.49 -13.90
CA PHE A 260 22.91 1.75 -15.18
C PHE A 260 22.12 3.07 -15.11
#